data_AF-A0A1T1H726-F1
#
_entry.id   AF-A0A1T1H726-F1
#
_cell.length_a   1.000
_cell.length_b   1.000
_cell.length_c   1.000
_cell.angle_alpha   90.00
_cell.angle_beta   90.00
_cell.angle_gamma   90.00
#
_symmetry.space_group_name_H-M   'P 1'
#
loop_
_entity.id
_entity.type
_entity.pdbx_description
1 polymer ?
#
loop_
_entity_poly.entity_id
_entity_poly.type
_entity_poly.pdbx_seq_one_letter_code
_entity_poly.pdbx_strand_id
1 'polypeptide(L)'
;MPKVKYLKDLCSGRTGNVHDLQDYEANVLIQLGAAEIFDDSEQTEAVRLAAEHAEAARLAAEKEYEQIPPDALLNLNGRPVVDDFCDMAQQLEPLPETEKPAKKGSKASK
;
A
#
# COMPACT_ATOMS: atom_id res chain seq x y z
N MET A 1 15.89 -21.41 30.72
CA MET A 1 16.28 -20.00 30.93
C MET A 1 15.16 -19.17 30.33
N PRO A 2 14.40 -18.42 31.14
CA PRO A 2 13.29 -17.60 30.67
C PRO A 2 13.81 -16.47 29.77
N LYS A 3 13.06 -16.21 28.72
CA LYS A 3 13.25 -15.03 27.88
C LYS A 3 12.43 -13.90 28.46
N VAL A 4 13.05 -12.73 28.60
CA VAL A 4 12.34 -11.53 29.03
C VAL A 4 12.60 -10.38 28.08
N LYS A 5 11.60 -9.53 27.90
CA LYS A 5 11.69 -8.28 27.16
C LYS A 5 11.82 -7.13 28.14
N TYR A 6 12.81 -6.27 27.94
CA TYR A 6 12.99 -5.10 28.80
C TYR A 6 11.96 -4.02 28.48
N LEU A 7 11.33 -3.50 29.53
CA LEU A 7 10.38 -2.39 29.48
C LEU A 7 11.08 -1.04 29.72
N LYS A 8 12.23 -1.06 30.41
CA LYS A 8 13.06 0.11 30.73
C LYS A 8 14.47 -0.10 30.22
N ASP A 9 15.20 0.99 29.98
CA ASP A 9 16.62 0.94 29.69
C ASP A 9 17.38 0.47 30.94
N LEU A 10 18.15 -0.59 30.79
CA LEU A 10 18.99 -1.18 31.83
C LEU A 10 20.45 -1.18 31.38
N CYS A 11 21.38 -1.32 32.32
CA CYS A 11 22.80 -1.45 31.99
C CYS A 11 23.10 -2.68 31.11
N SER A 12 22.24 -3.70 31.17
CA SER A 12 22.32 -4.93 30.39
C SER A 12 21.71 -4.80 28.98
N GLY A 13 20.93 -3.75 28.68
CA GLY A 13 20.27 -3.58 27.38
C GLY A 13 19.21 -2.49 27.37
N ARG A 14 18.79 -2.07 26.18
CA ARG A 14 17.75 -1.03 25.99
C ARG A 14 16.33 -1.60 26.09
N THR A 15 15.37 -0.72 26.32
CA THR A 15 13.94 -1.04 26.22
C THR A 15 13.62 -1.70 24.87
N GLY A 16 12.86 -2.78 24.92
CA GLY A 16 12.42 -3.55 23.75
C GLY A 16 13.32 -4.73 23.39
N ASN A 17 14.56 -4.78 23.90
CA ASN A 17 15.44 -5.93 23.68
C ASN A 17 14.94 -7.16 24.45
N VAL A 18 15.14 -8.33 23.83
CA VAL A 18 14.86 -9.64 24.43
C VAL A 18 16.18 -10.25 24.88
N HIS A 19 16.23 -10.73 26.13
CA HIS A 19 17.39 -11.40 26.71
C HIS A 19 16.98 -12.68 27.43
N ASP A 20 17.87 -13.68 27.34
CA ASP A 20 17.77 -14.92 28.12
C ASP A 20 18.45 -14.68 29.47
N LEU A 21 17.70 -14.85 30.56
CA LEU A 21 18.18 -14.63 31.92
C LEU A 21 18.01 -15.88 32.79
N GLN A 22 18.62 -15.85 33.97
CA GLN A 22 18.38 -16.86 35.00
C GLN A 22 17.05 -16.57 35.72
N ASP A 23 16.40 -17.61 36.26
CA ASP A 23 15.04 -17.50 36.83
C ASP A 23 14.94 -16.45 37.95
N TYR A 24 15.98 -16.33 38.77
CA TYR A 24 16.00 -15.35 39.87
C TYR A 24 16.18 -13.92 39.35
N GLU A 25 16.98 -13.70 38.30
CA GLU A 25 17.16 -12.38 37.69
C GLU A 25 15.87 -11.92 37.02
N ALA A 26 15.24 -12.82 36.27
CA ALA A 26 13.95 -12.57 35.64
C ALA A 26 12.88 -12.21 36.68
N ASN A 27 12.78 -12.96 37.78
CA ASN A 27 11.83 -12.67 38.86
C ASN A 27 12.05 -11.27 39.47
N VAL A 28 13.31 -10.89 39.72
CA VAL A 28 13.63 -9.57 40.26
C VAL A 28 13.20 -8.48 39.27
N LEU A 29 13.51 -8.63 37.98
CA LEU A 29 13.15 -7.62 36.97
C LEU A 29 11.64 -7.51 36.74
N ILE A 30 10.91 -8.63 36.81
CA ILE A 30 9.45 -8.65 36.70
C ILE A 30 8.82 -7.96 37.92
N GLN A 31 9.27 -8.27 39.13
CA GLN A 31 8.77 -7.62 40.35
C GLN A 31 9.04 -6.11 40.39
N LEU A 32 10.16 -5.67 39.81
CA LEU A 32 10.51 -4.26 39.66
C LEU A 32 9.74 -3.56 38.51
N GLY A 33 8.96 -4.31 37.73
CA GLY A 33 8.28 -3.81 36.53
C GLY A 33 9.27 -3.25 35.50
N ALA A 34 10.45 -3.87 35.39
CA ALA A 34 11.50 -3.51 34.44
C ALA A 34 11.54 -4.45 33.23
N ALA A 35 10.98 -5.66 33.35
CA ALA A 35 10.91 -6.64 32.28
C ALA A 35 9.60 -7.44 32.33
N GLU A 36 9.24 -8.03 31.19
CA GLU A 36 8.08 -8.91 31.02
C GLU A 36 8.53 -10.23 30.38
N ILE A 37 7.81 -11.33 30.67
CA ILE A 37 8.10 -12.63 30.04
C ILE A 37 7.81 -12.51 28.55
N PHE A 38 8.75 -13.00 27.74
CA PHE A 38 8.65 -12.95 26.30
C PHE A 38 8.34 -14.33 25.74
N ASP A 39 7.14 -14.50 25.20
CA ASP A 39 6.70 -15.73 24.53
C ASP A 39 6.92 -15.62 23.01
N ASP A 40 7.79 -16.50 22.48
CA ASP A 40 8.15 -16.52 21.05
C ASP A 40 6.93 -16.76 20.11
N SER A 41 5.85 -17.35 20.64
CA SER A 41 4.61 -17.61 19.90
C SER A 41 3.86 -16.33 19.51
N GLU A 42 3.84 -15.32 20.36
CA GLU A 42 3.12 -14.08 20.07
C GLU A 42 3.82 -13.27 18.97
N GLN A 43 5.15 -13.32 18.95
CA GLN A 43 5.93 -12.63 17.92
C GLN A 43 5.81 -13.29 16.55
N THR A 44 5.68 -14.62 16.50
CA THR A 44 5.47 -15.34 15.24
C THR A 44 4.09 -15.06 14.63
N GLU A 45 3.06 -14.89 15.46
CA GLU A 45 1.73 -14.47 15.00
C GLU A 45 1.74 -13.01 14.52
N ALA A 46 2.39 -12.10 15.25
CA ALA A 46 2.51 -10.70 14.83
C ALA A 46 3.25 -10.56 13.49
N VAL A 47 4.31 -11.34 13.27
CA VAL A 47 5.06 -11.34 11.99
C VAL A 47 4.20 -11.92 10.86
N ARG A 48 3.41 -12.97 11.12
CA ARG A 48 2.47 -13.52 10.13
C ARG A 48 1.38 -12.53 9.75
N LEU A 49 0.79 -11.84 10.73
CA LEU A 49 -0.23 -10.81 10.50
C LEU A 49 0.36 -9.60 9.76
N ALA A 50 1.57 -9.18 10.07
CA ALA A 50 2.26 -8.10 9.34
C ALA A 50 2.55 -8.51 7.89
N ALA A 51 2.92 -9.76 7.64
CA ALA A 51 3.12 -10.30 6.29
C ALA A 51 1.80 -10.37 5.51
N GLU A 52 0.71 -10.84 6.13
CA GLU A 52 -0.63 -10.87 5.54
C GLU A 52 -1.11 -9.45 5.20
N HIS A 53 -0.92 -8.48 6.09
CA HIS A 53 -1.30 -7.09 5.82
C HIS A 53 -0.49 -6.47 4.67
N ALA A 54 0.81 -6.79 4.58
CA ALA A 54 1.65 -6.34 3.46
C ALA A 54 1.23 -6.98 2.14
N GLU A 55 0.82 -8.26 2.15
CA GLU A 55 0.29 -8.94 0.97
C GLU A 55 -1.08 -8.39 0.56
N ALA A 56 -1.97 -8.13 1.52
CA ALA A 56 -3.26 -7.49 1.29
C ALA A 56 -3.12 -6.09 0.67
N ALA A 57 -2.12 -5.31 1.11
CA ALA A 57 -1.82 -4.00 0.52
C ALA A 57 -1.34 -4.12 -0.93
N ARG A 58 -0.52 -5.13 -1.27
CA ARG A 58 -0.11 -5.39 -2.66
C ARG A 58 -1.30 -5.83 -3.52
N LEU A 59 -2.17 -6.67 -2.99
CA LEU A 59 -3.34 -7.18 -3.70
C LEU A 59 -4.42 -6.09 -3.88
N ALA A 60 -4.54 -5.16 -2.93
CA ALA A 60 -5.37 -3.97 -3.06
C ALA A 60 -4.84 -3.04 -4.17
N ALA A 61 -3.53 -2.81 -4.21
CA ALA A 61 -2.90 -2.04 -5.28
C ALA A 61 -3.09 -2.70 -6.65
N GLU A 62 -3.08 -4.04 -6.75
CA GLU A 62 -3.34 -4.76 -8.01
C GLU A 62 -4.82 -4.66 -8.45
N LYS A 63 -5.77 -4.80 -7.51
CA LYS A 63 -7.21 -4.63 -7.76
C LYS A 63 -7.59 -3.22 -8.22
N GLU A 64 -6.85 -2.20 -7.81
CA GLU A 64 -7.07 -0.81 -8.24
C GLU A 64 -6.86 -0.65 -9.76
N TYR A 65 -5.90 -1.37 -10.35
CA TYR A 65 -5.69 -1.36 -11.81
C TYR A 65 -6.73 -2.19 -12.58
N GLU A 66 -7.27 -3.26 -11.99
CA GLU A 66 -8.34 -4.06 -12.62
C GLU A 66 -9.69 -3.34 -12.66
N GLN A 67 -9.89 -2.33 -11.79
CA GLN A 67 -11.09 -1.49 -11.77
C GLN A 67 -11.01 -0.30 -12.72
N ILE A 68 -9.94 -0.17 -13.50
CA ILE A 68 -9.86 0.85 -14.55
C ILE A 68 -11.01 0.63 -15.53
N PRO A 69 -11.93 1.60 -15.68
CA PRO A 69 -12.99 1.51 -16.67
C PRO A 69 -12.39 1.27 -18.07
N PRO A 70 -13.00 0.40 -18.90
CA PRO A 70 -12.45 0.04 -20.22
C PRO A 70 -12.37 1.23 -21.20
N ASP A 71 -13.04 2.34 -20.90
CA ASP A 71 -13.08 3.61 -21.63
C ASP A 71 -12.10 4.67 -21.08
N ALA A 72 -11.32 4.33 -20.04
CA ALA A 72 -10.31 5.23 -19.49
C ALA A 72 -9.11 5.38 -20.42
N LEU A 73 -8.68 6.62 -20.62
CA LEU A 73 -7.48 6.92 -21.39
C LEU A 73 -6.23 6.53 -20.59
N LEU A 74 -5.31 5.77 -21.21
CA LEU A 74 -4.03 5.37 -20.63
C LEU A 74 -2.87 6.14 -21.28
N ASN A 75 -1.84 6.47 -20.50
CA ASN A 75 -0.60 7.03 -21.02
C ASN A 75 0.31 5.94 -21.61
N LEU A 76 1.43 6.32 -22.24
CA LEU A 76 2.39 5.38 -22.84
C LEU A 76 3.01 4.39 -21.85
N ASN A 77 2.97 4.70 -20.55
CA ASN A 77 3.43 3.83 -19.47
C ASN A 77 2.30 2.96 -18.88
N GLY A 78 1.11 2.94 -19.50
CA GLY A 78 -0.05 2.15 -19.07
C GLY A 78 -0.78 2.68 -17.82
N ARG A 79 -0.50 3.91 -17.37
CA ARG A 79 -1.19 4.52 -16.23
C ARG A 79 -2.39 5.35 -16.70
N PRO A 80 -3.53 5.33 -15.98
CA PRO A 80 -4.68 6.14 -16.34
C PRO A 80 -4.31 7.62 -16.35
N VAL A 81 -4.77 8.30 -17.39
CA VAL A 81 -4.70 9.75 -17.50
C VAL A 81 -5.80 10.31 -16.61
N VAL A 82 -5.43 11.29 -15.81
CA VAL A 82 -6.29 11.93 -14.82
C VAL A 82 -6.49 13.38 -15.23
N ASP A 83 -7.69 13.93 -15.00
CA ASP A 83 -8.01 15.33 -15.25
C ASP A 83 -7.53 16.27 -14.12
N ASP A 84 -7.82 17.56 -14.26
CA ASP A 84 -7.42 18.60 -13.30
C ASP A 84 -8.08 18.46 -11.90
N PHE A 85 -9.07 17.57 -11.77
CA PHE A 85 -9.82 17.32 -10.54
C PHE A 85 -9.51 15.96 -9.91
N CYS A 86 -8.48 15.28 -10.39
CA CYS A 86 -8.11 13.93 -9.99
C CYS A 86 -9.07 12.82 -10.45
N ASP A 87 -9.99 13.09 -11.39
CA ASP A 87 -10.90 12.08 -11.96
C ASP A 87 -10.30 11.42 -13.22
N MET A 88 -10.65 10.16 -13.47
CA MET A 88 -10.13 9.41 -14.64
C MET A 88 -10.70 9.97 -15.95
N ALA A 89 -9.82 10.35 -16.88
CA ALA A 89 -10.23 10.90 -18.16
C ALA A 89 -10.83 9.81 -19.06
N GLN A 90 -12.11 9.98 -19.42
CA GLN A 90 -12.82 9.10 -20.36
C GLN A 90 -12.60 9.55 -21.80
N GLN A 91 -12.66 8.60 -22.73
CA GLN A 91 -12.63 8.91 -24.16
C GLN A 91 -13.91 9.65 -24.56
N LEU A 92 -13.80 10.97 -24.84
CA LEU A 92 -14.94 11.74 -25.36
C LEU A 92 -15.46 11.11 -26.65
N GLU A 93 -16.75 10.78 -26.68
CA GLU A 93 -17.42 10.40 -27.93
C GLU A 93 -17.22 11.52 -28.95
N PRO A 94 -16.85 11.20 -30.21
CA PRO A 94 -16.67 12.22 -31.23
C PRO A 94 -18.01 12.92 -31.47
N LEU A 95 -18.05 14.24 -31.19
CA LEU A 95 -19.13 15.11 -31.61
C LEU A 95 -19.37 14.90 -33.12
N PRO A 96 -20.63 14.78 -33.58
CA PRO A 96 -20.91 14.54 -34.99
C PRO A 96 -20.27 15.65 -35.83
N GLU A 97 -19.38 15.23 -36.73
CA GLU A 97 -18.68 16.13 -37.66
C GLU A 97 -19.72 16.98 -38.40
N THR A 98 -19.74 18.28 -38.13
CA THR A 98 -20.54 19.23 -38.91
C THR A 98 -20.14 19.13 -40.37
N GLU A 99 -21.10 18.76 -41.21
CA GLU A 99 -20.97 18.61 -42.66
C GLU A 99 -20.20 19.79 -43.29
N LYS A 100 -19.10 19.48 -43.98
CA LYS A 100 -18.35 20.48 -44.77
C LYS A 100 -19.25 21.03 -45.89
N PRO A 101 -19.34 22.35 -46.11
CA PRO A 101 -20.24 22.92 -47.10
C PRO A 101 -19.76 22.64 -48.54
N ALA A 102 -20.75 22.33 -49.38
CA ALA A 102 -20.64 21.96 -50.79
C ALA A 102 -19.78 22.91 -51.65
N LYS A 103 -18.77 22.35 -52.34
CA LYS A 103 -18.04 23.06 -53.39
C LYS A 103 -18.72 22.82 -54.75
N LYS A 104 -19.72 23.64 -55.08
CA LYS A 104 -20.25 23.76 -56.45
C LYS A 104 -19.23 24.52 -57.31
N GLY A 105 -18.54 23.80 -58.20
CA GLY A 105 -17.72 24.37 -59.27
C GLY A 105 -18.35 24.11 -60.64
N SER A 106 -19.37 24.90 -61.00
CA SER A 106 -19.86 25.00 -62.37
C SER A 106 -19.21 26.21 -63.03
N LYS A 107 -18.34 25.99 -64.01
CA LYS A 107 -18.16 26.93 -65.13
C LYS A 107 -17.86 26.14 -66.40
N ALA A 108 -18.86 26.16 -67.30
CA ALA A 108 -18.71 25.85 -68.70
C ALA A 108 -17.80 26.91 -69.36
N SER A 109 -16.95 26.48 -70.30
CA SER A 109 -16.31 27.37 -71.27
C SER A 109 -16.51 26.82 -72.68
N LYS A 110 -16.81 27.77 -73.55
CA LYS A 110 -17.27 27.73 -74.93
C LYS A 110 -16.21 27.24 -75.92
#